data_AF-A0A932C9R1-F1
#
_entry.id   AF-A0A932C9R1-F1
#
_cell.length_a   1.000
_cell.length_b   1.000
_cell.length_c   1.000
_cell.angle_alpha   90.00
_cell.angle_beta   90.00
_cell.angle_gamma   90.00
#
_symmetry.space_group_name_H-M   'P 1'
#
loop_
_entity.id
_entity.type
_entity.pdbx_description
1 polymer ?
#
loop_
_entity_poly.entity_id
_entity_poly.type
_entity_poly.pdbx_seq_one_letter_code
_entity_poly.pdbx_strand_id
1 'polypeptide(L)'
;MKAVLDHIGIAVQDIDAALSFYRDALGLEIEAPEEVRAQGVRAHVIPAGQSALELLEPTAPDSPIAGYLQKRGPGIHHITLRVDDLRGALDHLRARGVRLIDEQPRQGARSALVAFIHPSAAHGVLVELKQSARPRSALGSKRIAWGNLDLASVHDGLFSLDGGAMFGVVPRPLWAAQAAPDERNRILLGMRPLVIEGDWGRMIVDCGAGDKMDVKMRDIYAFDRTRHLDHALADVGLSADTIDLALATHLHFDHFGGATARDAGGLKPRFPRARYAIRAAEWEEATH
;
A
#
# COMPACT_ATOMS: atom_id res chain seq x y z
N MET A 1 -3.06 -20.71 -4.39
CA MET A 1 -2.32 -19.44 -4.38
C MET A 1 -3.34 -18.32 -4.56
N LYS A 2 -3.32 -17.29 -3.71
CA LYS A 2 -4.07 -16.06 -3.96
C LYS A 2 -3.15 -15.09 -4.71
N ALA A 3 -3.67 -14.42 -5.72
CA ALA A 3 -2.95 -13.45 -6.51
C ALA A 3 -3.83 -12.22 -6.74
N VAL A 4 -3.22 -11.04 -6.79
CA VAL A 4 -3.90 -9.76 -7.05
C VAL A 4 -3.19 -9.06 -8.20
N LEU A 5 -3.94 -8.41 -9.10
CA LEU A 5 -3.34 -7.61 -10.15
C LEU A 5 -2.57 -6.43 -9.54
N ASP A 6 -1.25 -6.39 -9.76
CA ASP A 6 -0.38 -5.33 -9.27
C ASP A 6 -0.33 -4.19 -10.29
N HIS A 7 0.16 -4.50 -11.49
CA HIS A 7 0.28 -3.53 -12.58
C HIS A 7 0.28 -4.21 -13.95
N ILE A 8 0.17 -3.39 -14.99
CA ILE A 8 0.35 -3.77 -16.39
C ILE A 8 1.53 -2.99 -16.93
N GLY A 9 2.58 -3.70 -17.35
CA GLY A 9 3.75 -3.09 -17.98
C GLY A 9 3.49 -2.78 -19.45
N ILE A 10 3.79 -1.55 -19.87
CA ILE A 10 3.59 -1.06 -21.23
C ILE A 10 4.93 -0.58 -21.76
N ALA A 11 5.46 -1.25 -22.78
CA ALA A 11 6.68 -0.84 -23.45
C ALA A 11 6.40 0.37 -24.34
N VAL A 12 7.17 1.44 -24.16
CA VAL A 12 7.06 2.68 -24.93
C VAL A 12 8.40 3.04 -25.57
N GLN A 13 8.33 3.65 -26.75
CA GLN A 13 9.52 4.08 -27.49
C GLN A 13 9.89 5.54 -27.23
N ASP A 14 8.88 6.37 -26.97
CA ASP A 14 8.99 7.78 -26.63
C ASP A 14 8.22 7.99 -25.32
N ILE A 15 8.96 8.18 -24.22
CA ILE A 15 8.35 8.35 -22.91
C ILE A 15 7.60 9.67 -22.80
N ASP A 16 8.11 10.75 -23.40
CA ASP A 16 7.51 12.08 -23.27
C ASP A 16 6.16 12.14 -23.97
N ALA A 17 6.06 11.53 -25.16
CA ALA A 17 4.79 11.39 -25.87
C ALA A 17 3.78 10.54 -25.08
N ALA A 18 4.23 9.42 -24.48
CA ALA A 18 3.37 8.57 -23.67
C ALA A 18 2.88 9.30 -22.41
N LEU A 19 3.79 9.95 -21.68
CA LEU A 19 3.48 10.74 -20.49
C LEU A 19 2.49 11.87 -20.81
N SER A 20 2.65 12.56 -21.94
CA SER A 20 1.71 13.61 -22.35
C SER A 20 0.31 13.05 -22.57
N PHE A 21 0.17 11.88 -23.20
CA PHE A 21 -1.14 11.24 -23.33
C PHE A 21 -1.77 10.91 -21.97
N TYR A 22 -1.06 10.20 -21.08
CA TYR A 22 -1.65 9.79 -19.80
C TYR A 22 -1.87 10.95 -18.83
N ARG A 23 -0.95 11.91 -18.76
CA ARG A 23 -1.04 13.08 -17.89
C ARG A 23 -1.98 14.14 -18.46
N ASP A 24 -1.75 14.57 -19.69
CA ASP A 24 -2.40 15.77 -20.23
C ASP A 24 -3.74 15.45 -20.88
N ALA A 25 -3.84 14.33 -21.62
CA ALA A 25 -5.09 13.95 -22.29
C ALA A 25 -6.06 13.20 -21.37
N LEU A 26 -5.55 12.29 -20.52
CA LEU A 26 -6.38 11.52 -19.58
C LEU A 26 -6.46 12.13 -18.17
N GLY A 27 -5.60 13.09 -17.83
CA GLY A 27 -5.61 13.74 -16.51
C GLY A 27 -5.10 12.86 -15.37
N LEU A 28 -4.31 11.82 -15.65
CA LEU A 28 -3.83 10.89 -14.62
C LEU A 28 -2.59 11.44 -13.91
N GLU A 29 -2.50 11.15 -12.61
CA GLU A 29 -1.29 11.40 -11.84
C GLU A 29 -0.19 10.42 -12.23
N ILE A 30 1.04 10.92 -12.36
CA ILE A 30 2.21 10.12 -12.69
C ILE A 30 3.23 10.25 -11.56
N GLU A 31 3.69 9.12 -11.06
CA GLU A 31 4.73 9.06 -10.04
C GLU A 31 6.11 9.47 -10.62
N ALA A 32 7.05 9.78 -9.74
CA ALA A 32 8.42 10.07 -10.14
C ALA A 32 9.05 8.85 -10.85
N PRO A 33 9.91 9.06 -11.87
CA PRO A 33 10.58 7.97 -12.56
C PRO A 33 11.47 7.16 -11.61
N GLU A 34 11.48 5.84 -11.83
CA GLU A 34 12.44 4.93 -11.21
C GLU A 34 13.35 4.33 -12.29
N GLU A 35 14.68 4.39 -12.07
CA GLU A 35 15.65 3.78 -12.97
C GLU A 35 16.06 2.40 -12.45
N VAL A 36 15.69 1.35 -13.17
CA VAL A 36 16.08 -0.04 -12.87
C VAL A 36 17.33 -0.38 -13.68
N ARG A 37 18.48 0.15 -13.21
CA ARG A 37 19.77 0.04 -13.93
C ARG A 37 20.16 -1.38 -14.31
N ALA A 38 19.90 -2.35 -13.44
CA ALA A 38 20.22 -3.76 -13.69
C ALA A 38 19.48 -4.35 -14.91
N GLN A 39 18.40 -3.71 -15.36
CA GLN A 39 17.61 -4.14 -16.51
C GLN A 39 17.70 -3.16 -17.69
N GLY A 40 18.40 -2.02 -17.54
CA GLY A 40 18.45 -0.98 -18.55
C GLY A 40 17.07 -0.42 -18.88
N VAL A 41 16.26 -0.15 -17.85
CA VAL A 41 14.88 0.34 -18.00
C VAL A 41 14.64 1.55 -17.09
N ARG A 42 13.92 2.54 -17.61
CA ARG A 42 13.30 3.62 -16.83
C ARG A 42 11.79 3.35 -16.78
N ALA A 43 11.23 3.35 -15.57
CA ALA A 43 9.84 3.05 -15.32
C ALA A 43 9.11 4.29 -14.78
N HIS A 44 7.89 4.51 -15.26
CA HIS A 44 6.95 5.50 -14.71
C HIS A 44 5.66 4.80 -14.29
N VAL A 45 5.28 4.97 -13.02
CA VAL A 45 4.08 4.35 -12.46
C VAL A 45 2.91 5.34 -12.54
N ILE A 46 1.76 4.85 -13.00
CA ILE A 46 0.51 5.59 -13.11
C ILE A 46 -0.54 4.84 -12.28
N PRO A 47 -0.90 5.34 -11.08
CA PRO A 47 -1.93 4.71 -10.25
C PRO A 47 -3.28 4.62 -10.97
N ALA A 48 -3.92 3.46 -10.90
CA ALA A 48 -5.21 3.17 -11.53
C ALA A 48 -6.08 2.29 -10.62
N GLY A 49 -6.74 2.92 -9.66
CA GLY A 49 -7.58 2.21 -8.68
C GLY A 49 -6.75 1.33 -7.74
N GLN A 50 -6.99 0.01 -7.77
CA GLN A 50 -6.25 -0.96 -6.94
C GLN A 50 -4.99 -1.52 -7.61
N SER A 51 -4.70 -1.10 -8.85
CA SER A 51 -3.56 -1.52 -9.65
C SER A 51 -2.86 -0.28 -10.24
N ALA A 52 -1.87 -0.49 -11.10
CA ALA A 52 -1.19 0.59 -11.82
C ALA A 52 -0.91 0.23 -13.28
N LEU A 53 -0.67 1.26 -14.10
CA LEU A 53 0.05 1.11 -15.36
C LEU A 53 1.51 1.45 -15.11
N GLU A 54 2.42 0.72 -15.75
CA GLU A 54 3.85 0.98 -15.66
C GLU A 54 4.40 1.19 -17.06
N LEU A 55 4.79 2.43 -17.38
CA LEU A 55 5.41 2.75 -18.67
C LEU A 55 6.90 2.42 -18.60
N LEU A 56 7.36 1.63 -19.55
CA LEU A 56 8.70 1.07 -19.59
C LEU A 56 9.44 1.58 -20.82
N GLU A 57 10.48 2.36 -20.59
CA GLU A 57 11.35 2.89 -21.61
C GLU A 57 12.73 2.23 -21.48
N PRO A 58 13.32 1.71 -22.57
CA PRO A 58 14.67 1.18 -22.53
C PRO A 58 15.69 2.31 -22.37
N THR A 59 16.60 2.18 -21.41
CA THR A 59 17.74 3.10 -21.23
C THR A 59 19.03 2.57 -21.85
N ALA A 60 19.02 1.32 -22.36
CA ALA A 60 20.15 0.69 -23.03
C ALA A 60 19.69 -0.15 -24.25
N PRO A 61 20.48 -0.24 -25.34
CA PRO A 61 20.11 -0.99 -26.55
C PRO A 61 19.92 -2.49 -26.34
N ASP A 62 20.58 -3.07 -25.34
CA ASP A 62 20.52 -4.48 -24.95
C ASP A 62 19.46 -4.77 -23.87
N SER A 63 18.68 -3.75 -23.47
CA SER A 63 17.55 -3.92 -22.56
C SER A 63 16.52 -4.91 -23.10
N PRO A 64 15.91 -5.76 -22.25
CA PRO A 64 14.80 -6.62 -22.65
C PRO A 64 13.65 -5.85 -23.32
N ILE A 65 13.38 -4.62 -22.87
CA ILE A 65 12.35 -3.75 -23.44
C ILE A 65 12.74 -3.29 -24.86
N ALA A 66 14.01 -2.96 -25.10
CA ALA A 66 14.48 -2.62 -26.45
C ALA A 66 14.29 -3.79 -27.42
N GLY A 67 14.64 -5.01 -26.98
CA GLY A 67 14.42 -6.23 -27.76
C GLY A 67 12.94 -6.54 -28.02
N TYR A 68 12.04 -6.24 -27.08
CA TYR A 68 10.60 -6.36 -27.26
C TYR A 68 10.08 -5.37 -28.31
N LEU A 69 10.42 -4.08 -28.17
CA LEU A 69 9.99 -3.02 -29.08
C LEU A 69 10.41 -3.30 -30.53
N GLN A 70 11.64 -3.80 -30.75
CA GLN A 70 12.11 -4.17 -32.08
C GLN A 70 11.29 -5.31 -32.72
N LYS A 71 10.82 -6.26 -31.92
CA LYS A 71 10.10 -7.45 -32.41
C LYS A 71 8.60 -7.26 -32.53
N ARG A 72 8.02 -6.42 -31.67
CA ARG A 72 6.56 -6.33 -31.46
C ARG A 72 6.00 -4.91 -31.57
N GLY A 73 6.85 -3.88 -31.56
CA GLY A 73 6.43 -2.48 -31.43
C GLY A 73 6.01 -2.13 -30.00
N PRO A 74 5.61 -0.86 -29.77
CA PRO A 74 5.10 -0.40 -28.47
C PRO A 74 3.76 -1.07 -28.12
N GLY A 75 3.48 -1.23 -26.82
CA GLY A 75 2.24 -1.81 -26.34
C GLY A 75 2.39 -2.55 -25.00
N ILE A 76 1.34 -3.28 -24.59
CA ILE A 76 1.35 -4.08 -23.37
C ILE A 76 2.47 -5.13 -23.47
N HIS A 77 3.42 -5.07 -22.55
CA HIS A 77 4.55 -5.97 -22.45
C HIS A 77 4.24 -7.19 -21.58
N HIS A 78 3.67 -6.94 -20.40
CA HIS A 78 3.41 -7.99 -19.42
C HIS A 78 2.28 -7.60 -18.46
N ILE A 79 1.73 -8.61 -17.78
CA ILE A 79 0.84 -8.42 -16.63
C ILE A 79 1.56 -8.89 -15.37
N THR A 80 1.34 -8.17 -14.26
CA THR A 80 1.99 -8.49 -12.99
C THR A 80 0.99 -8.90 -11.94
N LEU A 81 1.20 -10.08 -11.37
CA LEU A 81 0.39 -10.63 -10.29
C LEU A 81 1.19 -10.61 -8.99
N ARG A 82 0.68 -9.88 -8.00
CA ARG A 82 1.23 -9.86 -6.65
C ARG A 82 0.86 -11.13 -5.89
N VAL A 83 1.85 -11.75 -5.26
CA VAL A 83 1.73 -12.94 -4.42
C VAL A 83 2.40 -12.72 -3.07
N ASP A 84 1.91 -13.38 -2.02
CA ASP A 84 2.44 -13.24 -0.66
C ASP A 84 3.78 -13.97 -0.47
N ASP A 85 3.94 -15.13 -1.12
CA ASP A 85 5.14 -15.97 -1.10
C ASP A 85 5.51 -16.41 -2.53
N LEU A 86 6.47 -15.70 -3.13
CA LEU A 86 6.98 -15.93 -4.47
C LEU A 86 7.79 -17.22 -4.57
N ARG A 87 8.55 -17.60 -3.53
CA ARG A 87 9.33 -18.85 -3.57
C ARG A 87 8.39 -20.05 -3.58
N GLY A 88 7.42 -20.06 -2.66
CA GLY A 88 6.36 -21.07 -2.64
C GLY A 88 5.52 -21.06 -3.92
N ALA A 89 5.30 -19.89 -4.53
CA ALA A 89 4.63 -19.79 -5.82
C ALA A 89 5.41 -20.47 -6.96
N LEU A 90 6.72 -20.24 -7.04
CA LEU A 90 7.57 -20.87 -8.04
C LEU A 90 7.67 -22.39 -7.82
N ASP A 91 7.77 -22.85 -6.56
CA ASP A 91 7.73 -24.28 -6.22
C ASP A 91 6.42 -24.92 -6.69
N HIS A 92 5.29 -24.27 -6.41
CA HIS A 92 3.96 -24.74 -6.82
C HIS A 92 3.82 -24.89 -8.34
N LEU A 93 4.38 -23.95 -9.10
CA LEU A 93 4.38 -23.94 -10.56
C LEU A 93 5.33 -25.00 -11.13
N ARG A 94 6.53 -25.13 -10.58
CA ARG A 94 7.50 -26.17 -10.98
C ARG A 94 6.94 -27.58 -10.79
N ALA A 95 6.28 -27.83 -9.66
CA ALA A 95 5.62 -29.11 -9.37
C ALA A 95 4.52 -29.48 -10.41
N ARG A 96 4.04 -28.51 -11.20
CA ARG A 96 3.04 -28.69 -12.25
C ARG A 96 3.62 -28.64 -13.66
N GLY A 97 4.95 -28.63 -13.79
CA GLY A 97 5.63 -28.58 -15.09
C GLY A 97 5.45 -27.26 -15.84
N VAL A 98 5.08 -26.17 -15.15
CA VAL A 98 4.96 -24.85 -15.77
C VAL A 98 6.35 -24.34 -16.14
N ARG A 99 6.53 -23.93 -17.40
CA ARG A 99 7.79 -23.38 -17.88
C ARG A 99 7.98 -21.96 -17.35
N LEU A 100 9.00 -21.78 -16.50
CA LEU A 100 9.41 -20.49 -15.96
C LEU A 100 10.50 -19.86 -16.83
N ILE A 101 10.59 -18.52 -16.82
CA ILE A 101 11.78 -17.80 -17.29
C ILE A 101 12.76 -17.71 -16.12
N ASP A 102 12.27 -17.26 -14.97
CA ASP A 102 13.06 -17.14 -13.75
C ASP A 102 12.80 -18.34 -12.83
N GLU A 103 13.79 -19.21 -12.65
CA GLU A 103 13.67 -20.37 -11.73
C GLU A 103 13.78 -19.97 -10.25
N GLN A 104 14.44 -18.84 -9.98
CA GLN A 104 14.57 -18.23 -8.67
C GLN A 104 14.14 -16.76 -8.73
N PRO A 105 13.59 -16.20 -7.63
CA PRO A 105 13.28 -14.78 -7.57
C PRO A 105 14.52 -13.92 -7.80
N ARG A 106 14.35 -12.81 -8.51
CA ARG A 106 15.37 -11.77 -8.68
C ARG A 106 14.86 -10.41 -8.22
N GLN A 107 15.78 -9.46 -8.04
CA GLN A 107 15.43 -8.11 -7.63
C GLN A 107 14.73 -7.36 -8.77
N GLY A 108 13.54 -6.84 -8.50
CA GLY A 108 12.79 -5.95 -9.37
C GLY A 108 12.82 -4.50 -8.89
N ALA A 109 11.99 -3.66 -9.53
CA ALA A 109 11.74 -2.29 -9.10
C ALA A 109 11.16 -2.26 -7.66
N ARG A 110 11.27 -1.10 -7.00
CA ARG A 110 10.71 -0.86 -5.66
C ARG A 110 11.14 -1.87 -4.60
N SER A 111 12.35 -2.39 -4.74
CA SER A 111 12.91 -3.46 -3.90
C SER A 111 12.09 -4.75 -3.82
N ALA A 112 11.17 -4.98 -4.76
CA ALA A 112 10.36 -6.18 -4.80
C ALA A 112 11.17 -7.38 -5.33
N LEU A 113 10.74 -8.58 -4.97
CA LEU A 113 11.16 -9.80 -5.64
C LEU A 113 10.23 -10.06 -6.82
N VAL A 114 10.79 -10.38 -7.98
CA VAL A 114 10.04 -10.70 -9.19
C VAL A 114 10.52 -12.00 -9.82
N ALA A 115 9.64 -12.66 -10.56
CA ALA A 115 9.96 -13.79 -11.41
C ALA A 115 8.97 -13.89 -12.57
N PHE A 116 9.46 -14.18 -13.77
CA PHE A 116 8.63 -14.28 -14.97
C PHE A 116 8.28 -15.74 -15.33
N ILE A 117 7.04 -15.94 -15.79
CA ILE A 117 6.55 -17.17 -16.40
C ILE A 117 6.72 -17.07 -17.91
N HIS A 118 7.20 -18.14 -18.55
CA HIS A 118 7.40 -18.14 -19.99
C HIS A 118 6.06 -18.04 -20.74
N PRO A 119 5.89 -17.17 -21.76
CA PRO A 119 4.61 -16.98 -22.44
C PRO A 119 4.00 -18.26 -23.02
N SER A 120 4.83 -19.22 -23.44
CA SER A 120 4.34 -20.52 -23.94
C SER A 120 3.57 -21.33 -22.89
N ALA A 121 3.78 -21.08 -21.60
CA ALA A 121 3.07 -21.72 -20.50
C ALA A 121 1.83 -20.93 -20.05
N ALA A 122 1.66 -19.70 -20.54
CA ALA A 122 0.58 -18.79 -20.17
C ALA A 122 -0.17 -18.27 -21.41
N HIS A 123 -0.38 -19.14 -22.41
CA HIS A 123 -1.17 -18.87 -23.61
C HIS A 123 -0.76 -17.58 -24.37
N GLY A 124 0.54 -17.30 -24.41
CA GLY A 124 1.12 -16.14 -25.11
C GLY A 124 1.26 -14.88 -24.25
N VAL A 125 0.80 -14.90 -23.00
CA VAL A 125 0.93 -13.77 -22.07
C VAL A 125 2.24 -13.87 -21.29
N LEU A 126 3.01 -12.80 -21.25
CA LEU A 126 4.13 -12.69 -20.33
C LEU A 126 3.60 -12.30 -18.95
N VAL A 127 3.72 -13.22 -17.99
CA VAL A 127 3.23 -13.04 -16.62
C VAL A 127 4.43 -12.83 -15.68
N GLU A 128 4.45 -11.68 -15.01
CA GLU A 128 5.33 -11.44 -13.87
C GLU A 128 4.62 -11.85 -12.58
N LEU A 129 5.30 -12.62 -11.73
CA LEU A 129 4.93 -12.77 -10.33
C LEU A 129 5.79 -11.83 -9.49
N LYS A 130 5.14 -11.05 -8.63
CA LYS A 130 5.79 -10.07 -7.78
C LYS A 130 5.46 -10.35 -6.32
N GLN A 131 6.48 -10.40 -5.49
CA GLN A 131 6.32 -10.28 -4.04
C GLN A 131 6.97 -8.97 -3.64
N SER A 132 6.14 -8.01 -3.24
CA SER A 132 6.62 -6.77 -2.63
C SER A 132 7.54 -7.11 -1.45
N ALA A 133 8.50 -6.23 -1.16
CA ALA A 133 9.24 -6.30 0.10
C ALA A 133 8.23 -6.18 1.26
N ARG A 134 7.79 -7.36 1.73
CA ARG A 134 6.70 -7.65 2.67
C ARG A 134 5.28 -7.28 2.22
N PRO A 135 4.29 -8.14 2.55
CA PRO A 135 2.90 -7.86 2.28
C PRO A 135 2.42 -6.77 3.24
N ARG A 136 2.10 -5.59 2.71
CA ARG A 136 1.08 -4.78 3.34
C ARG A 136 -0.24 -5.48 3.04
N SER A 137 -0.66 -6.38 3.95
CA SER A 137 -1.98 -6.99 3.85
C SER A 137 -2.97 -5.86 3.62
N ALA A 138 -3.70 -5.86 2.50
CA ALA A 138 -4.72 -4.83 2.28
C ALA A 138 -5.66 -4.88 3.50
N LEU A 139 -5.55 -3.88 4.37
CA LEU A 139 -6.47 -3.77 5.50
C LEU A 139 -7.85 -3.62 4.87
N GLY A 140 -8.74 -4.56 5.19
CA GLY A 140 -10.14 -4.47 4.78
C GLY A 140 -10.95 -3.76 5.85
N SER A 141 -11.94 -2.98 5.41
CA SER A 141 -13.02 -2.53 6.26
C SER A 141 -14.08 -3.62 6.41
N LYS A 142 -14.67 -3.75 7.59
CA LYS A 142 -15.71 -4.76 7.88
C LYS A 142 -16.79 -4.19 8.77
N ARG A 143 -18.05 -4.42 8.42
CA ARG A 143 -19.22 -4.17 9.28
C ARG A 143 -19.64 -5.42 10.04
N ILE A 144 -20.05 -5.25 11.29
CA ILE A 144 -20.56 -6.28 12.19
C ILE A 144 -21.70 -5.68 13.01
N ALA A 145 -22.89 -6.28 12.96
CA ALA A 145 -23.97 -5.93 13.86
C ALA A 145 -23.75 -6.58 15.24
N TRP A 146 -23.94 -5.83 16.31
CA TRP A 146 -23.83 -6.30 17.69
C TRP A 146 -24.97 -5.72 18.54
N GLY A 147 -26.03 -6.52 18.70
CA GLY A 147 -27.25 -6.05 19.37
C GLY A 147 -27.90 -4.92 18.58
N ASN A 148 -28.08 -3.77 19.21
CA ASN A 148 -28.59 -2.54 18.59
C ASN A 148 -27.49 -1.61 18.05
N LEU A 149 -26.25 -2.10 17.98
CA LEU A 149 -25.11 -1.34 17.46
C LEU A 149 -24.65 -1.90 16.13
N ASP A 150 -24.26 -1.02 15.21
CA ASP A 150 -23.51 -1.36 14.02
C ASP A 150 -22.05 -0.94 14.19
N LEU A 151 -21.15 -1.92 14.13
CA LEU A 151 -19.71 -1.71 14.28
C LEU A 151 -19.04 -1.77 12.92
N ALA A 152 -18.26 -0.76 12.54
CA ALA A 152 -17.41 -0.79 11.37
C ALA A 152 -15.94 -0.66 11.76
N SER A 153 -15.17 -1.74 11.58
CA SER A 153 -13.72 -1.65 11.69
C SER A 153 -13.18 -1.07 10.39
N VAL A 154 -12.59 0.12 10.47
CA VAL A 154 -11.94 0.82 9.36
C VAL A 154 -10.44 0.86 9.61
N HIS A 155 -9.66 1.52 8.74
CA HIS A 155 -8.22 1.62 8.92
C HIS A 155 -7.65 2.94 8.41
N ASP A 156 -6.55 3.39 9.00
CA ASP A 156 -5.75 4.50 8.47
C ASP A 156 -4.44 4.00 7.84
N GLY A 157 -4.46 2.76 7.34
CA GLY A 157 -3.32 2.15 6.68
C GLY A 157 -2.39 1.44 7.66
N LEU A 158 -1.23 1.03 7.15
CA LEU A 158 -0.19 0.35 7.90
C LEU A 158 1.06 1.21 8.03
N PHE A 159 1.78 0.95 9.11
CA PHE A 159 3.07 1.52 9.45
C PHE A 159 3.91 0.44 10.13
N SER A 160 5.15 0.74 10.49
CA SER A 160 6.05 -0.19 11.15
C SER A 160 6.76 0.45 12.33
N LEU A 161 6.92 -0.31 13.41
CA LEU A 161 7.66 0.07 14.62
C LEU A 161 8.70 -0.97 14.96
N ASP A 162 9.75 -0.59 15.69
CA ASP A 162 10.74 -1.55 16.19
C ASP A 162 10.06 -2.66 17.00
N GLY A 163 10.31 -3.92 16.63
CA GLY A 163 9.71 -5.06 17.29
C GLY A 163 10.14 -5.20 18.75
N GLY A 164 11.38 -4.84 19.09
CA GLY A 164 11.86 -4.85 20.46
C GLY A 164 11.09 -3.86 21.35
N ALA A 165 10.85 -2.65 20.84
CA ALA A 165 10.02 -1.66 21.53
C ALA A 165 8.58 -2.15 21.73
N MET A 166 7.99 -2.81 20.73
CA MET A 166 6.60 -3.30 20.81
C MET A 166 6.41 -4.50 21.72
N PHE A 167 7.41 -5.39 21.80
CA PHE A 167 7.33 -6.62 22.60
C PHE A 167 8.10 -6.54 23.93
N GLY A 168 8.78 -5.42 24.19
CA GLY A 168 9.49 -5.13 25.43
C GLY A 168 10.48 -6.23 25.81
N VAL A 169 10.25 -6.86 26.96
CA VAL A 169 11.15 -7.88 27.53
C VAL A 169 11.09 -9.23 26.81
N VAL A 170 10.16 -9.44 25.88
CA VAL A 170 10.03 -10.71 25.17
C VAL A 170 11.22 -10.90 24.22
N PRO A 171 11.94 -12.04 24.28
CA PRO A 171 13.06 -12.31 23.39
C PRO A 171 12.67 -12.31 21.91
N ARG A 172 13.54 -11.71 21.08
CA ARG A 172 13.37 -11.63 19.61
C ARG A 172 13.01 -12.95 18.94
N PRO A 173 13.64 -14.09 19.24
CA PRO A 173 13.28 -15.35 18.60
C PRO A 173 11.81 -15.76 18.80
N LEU A 174 11.18 -15.34 19.92
CA LEU A 174 9.78 -15.68 20.20
C LEU A 174 8.82 -14.76 19.46
N TRP A 175 9.00 -13.44 19.56
CA TRP A 175 8.07 -12.50 18.92
C TRP A 175 8.25 -12.44 17.40
N ALA A 176 9.47 -12.63 16.89
CA ALA A 176 9.74 -12.59 15.45
C ALA A 176 9.06 -13.73 14.68
N ALA A 177 8.73 -14.83 15.37
CA ALA A 177 7.95 -15.93 14.81
C ALA A 177 6.47 -15.54 14.59
N GLN A 178 5.92 -14.62 15.39
CA GLN A 178 4.54 -14.16 15.28
C GLN A 178 4.41 -12.89 14.43
N ALA A 179 5.38 -11.99 14.56
CA ALA A 179 5.46 -10.73 13.84
C ALA A 179 6.84 -10.61 13.22
N ALA A 180 6.99 -11.09 11.99
CA ALA A 180 8.28 -11.06 11.30
C ALA A 180 8.80 -9.61 11.21
N PRO A 181 10.03 -9.31 11.65
CA PRO A 181 10.61 -7.96 11.59
C PRO A 181 11.43 -7.70 10.33
N ASP A 182 11.42 -6.48 9.81
CA ASP A 182 12.12 -6.11 8.58
C ASP A 182 13.63 -6.00 8.84
N GLU A 183 14.40 -5.59 7.84
CA GLU A 183 15.85 -5.43 7.96
C GLU A 183 16.26 -4.38 9.01
N ARG A 184 15.36 -3.45 9.35
CA ARG A 184 15.53 -2.45 10.42
C ARG A 184 14.91 -2.91 11.75
N ASN A 185 14.64 -4.21 11.90
CA ASN A 185 14.00 -4.83 13.06
C ASN A 185 12.54 -4.38 13.32
N ARG A 186 11.86 -3.79 12.33
CA ARG A 186 10.51 -3.27 12.49
C ARG A 186 9.43 -4.28 12.13
N ILE A 187 8.36 -4.34 12.92
CA ILE A 187 7.18 -5.14 12.65
C ILE A 187 6.09 -4.30 12.00
N LEU A 188 5.30 -4.92 11.11
CA LEU A 188 4.19 -4.26 10.44
C LEU A 188 2.98 -4.18 11.38
N LEU A 189 2.38 -3.00 11.47
CA LEU A 189 1.23 -2.68 12.31
C LEU A 189 0.14 -1.99 11.49
N GLY A 190 -1.11 -2.21 11.86
CA GLY A 190 -2.26 -1.58 11.23
C GLY A 190 -3.00 -0.66 12.19
N MET A 191 -3.20 0.58 11.79
CA MET A 191 -4.06 1.52 12.53
C MET A 191 -5.51 1.19 12.20
N ARG A 192 -6.28 0.71 13.18
CA ARG A 192 -7.66 0.25 12.99
C ARG A 192 -8.66 1.02 13.85
N PRO A 193 -9.07 2.24 13.45
CA PRO A 193 -10.18 2.91 14.09
C PRO A 193 -11.46 2.07 14.02
N LEU A 194 -12.33 2.27 15.01
CA LEU A 194 -13.62 1.58 15.09
C LEU A 194 -14.74 2.61 15.05
N VAL A 195 -15.61 2.53 14.05
CA VAL A 195 -16.87 3.26 14.05
C VAL A 195 -17.93 2.43 14.78
N ILE A 196 -18.65 3.07 15.69
CA ILE A 196 -19.78 2.52 16.43
C ILE A 196 -20.98 3.39 16.11
N GLU A 197 -22.02 2.79 15.53
CA GLU A 197 -23.28 3.44 15.23
C GLU A 197 -24.38 2.85 16.13
N GLY A 198 -25.24 3.72 16.63
CA GLY A 198 -26.47 3.34 17.32
C GLY A 198 -27.51 4.46 17.23
N ASP A 199 -28.61 4.32 17.94
CA ASP A 199 -29.71 5.32 17.91
C ASP A 199 -29.29 6.71 18.38
N TRP A 200 -28.14 6.81 19.08
CA TRP A 200 -27.55 8.04 19.59
C TRP A 200 -26.58 8.73 18.60
N GLY A 201 -26.33 8.14 17.42
CA GLY A 201 -25.43 8.67 16.41
C GLY A 201 -24.22 7.78 16.14
N ARG A 202 -23.15 8.39 15.59
CA ARG A 202 -21.93 7.71 15.15
C ARG A 202 -20.72 8.19 15.92
N MET A 203 -20.06 7.28 16.62
CA MET A 203 -18.77 7.51 17.25
C MET A 203 -17.66 6.84 16.45
N ILE A 204 -16.52 7.50 16.31
CA ILE A 204 -15.27 6.84 15.92
C ILE A 204 -14.34 6.76 17.14
N VAL A 205 -13.79 5.59 17.41
CA VAL A 205 -12.73 5.36 18.40
C VAL A 205 -11.40 5.37 17.66
N ASP A 206 -10.53 6.29 18.05
CA ASP A 206 -9.29 6.64 17.36
C ASP A 206 -9.49 7.09 15.90
N CYS A 207 -8.44 7.58 15.25
CA CYS A 207 -8.48 8.09 13.87
C CYS A 207 -7.16 7.91 13.11
N GLY A 208 -6.22 7.13 13.64
CA GLY A 208 -4.96 6.82 12.97
C GLY A 208 -3.95 7.95 13.02
N ALA A 209 -2.99 7.95 12.10
CA ALA A 209 -1.92 8.95 12.01
C ALA A 209 -2.26 10.17 11.15
N GLY A 210 -3.15 10.00 10.17
CA GLY A 210 -3.47 11.04 9.20
C GLY A 210 -2.34 11.30 8.20
N ASP A 211 -2.24 12.53 7.74
CA ASP A 211 -1.48 12.93 6.53
C ASP A 211 -0.40 13.98 6.80
N LYS A 212 -0.08 14.22 8.08
CA LYS A 212 0.78 15.35 8.49
C LYS A 212 2.25 14.97 8.71
N MET A 213 2.63 13.72 8.47
CA MET A 213 3.97 13.23 8.69
C MET A 213 4.93 13.73 7.61
N ASP A 214 6.07 14.29 8.03
CA ASP A 214 7.12 14.72 7.11
C ASP A 214 7.84 13.53 6.44
N VAL A 215 8.80 13.82 5.57
CA VAL A 215 9.58 12.77 4.85
C VAL A 215 10.33 11.87 5.84
N LYS A 216 10.88 12.43 6.92
CA LYS A 216 11.66 11.70 7.91
C LYS A 216 10.78 10.71 8.68
N MET A 217 9.64 11.16 9.18
CA MET A 217 8.67 10.31 9.90
C MET A 217 8.11 9.21 8.98
N ARG A 218 7.88 9.53 7.69
CA ARG A 218 7.45 8.53 6.70
C ARG A 218 8.47 7.41 6.48
N ASP A 219 9.77 7.72 6.42
CA ASP A 219 10.82 6.69 6.32
C ASP A 219 10.97 5.89 7.62
N ILE A 220 11.01 6.57 8.79
CA ILE A 220 11.17 5.92 10.10
C ILE A 220 10.07 4.89 10.34
N TYR A 221 8.82 5.27 10.10
CA TYR A 221 7.66 4.43 10.37
C TYR A 221 7.20 3.62 9.16
N ALA A 222 7.88 3.73 8.01
CA ALA A 222 7.51 3.02 6.78
C ALA A 222 6.00 3.07 6.51
N PHE A 223 5.40 4.26 6.66
CA PHE A 223 3.99 4.44 6.38
C PHE A 223 3.72 4.09 4.92
N ASP A 224 2.63 3.36 4.67
CA ASP A 224 1.99 3.49 3.36
C ASP A 224 0.60 4.09 3.50
N ARG A 225 0.33 4.99 2.55
CA ARG A 225 -0.83 5.83 2.53
C ARG A 225 -1.68 5.55 1.29
N THR A 226 -1.43 4.44 0.58
CA THR A 226 -2.18 4.00 -0.61
C THR A 226 -3.67 3.90 -0.31
N ARG A 227 -4.03 3.51 0.92
CA ARG A 227 -5.37 3.67 1.45
C ARG A 227 -5.30 4.18 2.88
N HIS A 228 -6.19 5.11 3.22
CA HIS A 228 -6.24 5.81 4.49
C HIS A 228 -7.67 5.93 5.01
N LEU A 229 -7.87 6.60 6.15
CA LEU A 229 -9.14 6.61 6.85
C LEU A 229 -10.34 7.00 5.98
N ASP A 230 -10.25 8.08 5.20
CA ASP A 230 -11.37 8.51 4.35
C ASP A 230 -11.78 7.44 3.31
N HIS A 231 -10.81 6.73 2.73
CA HIS A 231 -11.08 5.60 1.85
C HIS A 231 -11.78 4.46 2.59
N ALA A 232 -11.30 4.15 3.80
CA ALA A 232 -11.83 3.06 4.62
C ALA A 232 -13.25 3.37 5.16
N LEU A 233 -13.56 4.64 5.44
CA LEU A 233 -14.91 5.12 5.76
C LEU A 233 -15.83 4.99 4.54
N ALA A 234 -15.36 5.41 3.36
CA ALA A 234 -16.14 5.31 2.12
C ALA A 234 -16.49 3.84 1.80
N ASP A 235 -15.57 2.90 2.03
CA ASP A 235 -15.81 1.46 1.85
C ASP A 235 -16.98 0.91 2.69
N VAL A 236 -17.33 1.59 3.79
CA VAL A 236 -18.44 1.22 4.68
C VAL A 236 -19.62 2.20 4.59
N GLY A 237 -19.66 3.03 3.54
CA GLY A 237 -20.75 3.97 3.28
C GLY A 237 -20.77 5.18 4.21
N LEU A 238 -19.63 5.56 4.78
CA LEU A 238 -19.48 6.69 5.71
C LEU A 238 -18.48 7.71 5.16
N SER A 239 -18.51 8.90 5.75
CA SER A 239 -17.56 9.98 5.48
C SER A 239 -17.26 10.77 6.76
N ALA A 240 -16.17 11.53 6.77
CA ALA A 240 -15.72 12.21 7.99
C ALA A 240 -16.75 13.21 8.56
N ASP A 241 -17.58 13.80 7.71
CA ASP A 241 -18.68 14.66 8.15
C ASP A 241 -19.78 13.88 8.86
N THR A 242 -19.99 12.58 8.58
CA THR A 242 -21.04 11.75 9.22
C THR A 242 -20.77 11.34 10.67
N ILE A 243 -19.58 11.64 11.20
CA ILE A 243 -19.17 11.30 12.56
C ILE A 243 -19.65 12.37 13.55
N ASP A 244 -20.33 11.95 14.61
CA ASP A 244 -20.89 12.82 15.65
C ASP A 244 -19.98 12.93 16.89
N LEU A 245 -19.17 11.90 17.15
CA LEU A 245 -18.25 11.83 18.28
C LEU A 245 -16.92 11.19 17.86
N ALA A 246 -15.80 11.83 18.16
CA ALA A 246 -14.46 11.26 18.01
C ALA A 246 -13.86 11.04 19.41
N LEU A 247 -13.68 9.79 19.80
CA LEU A 247 -13.15 9.39 21.10
C LEU A 247 -11.68 8.95 20.96
N ALA A 248 -10.79 9.60 21.70
CA ALA A 248 -9.39 9.18 21.79
C ALA A 248 -9.24 8.08 22.85
N THR A 249 -8.56 6.98 22.51
CA THR A 249 -8.05 6.06 23.53
C THR A 249 -6.90 6.71 24.30
N HIS A 250 -5.98 7.34 23.58
CA HIS A 250 -4.88 8.18 24.05
C HIS A 250 -4.38 9.06 22.89
N LEU A 251 -3.46 9.99 23.14
CA LEU A 251 -3.06 11.02 22.17
C LEU A 251 -1.75 10.74 21.41
N HIS A 252 -1.31 9.49 21.33
CA HIS A 252 -0.20 9.15 20.45
C HIS A 252 -0.56 9.37 18.98
N PHE A 253 0.48 9.63 18.16
CA PHE A 253 0.31 10.01 16.77
C PHE A 253 -0.44 8.95 15.96
N ASP A 254 -0.20 7.66 16.21
CA ASP A 254 -0.80 6.53 15.49
C ASP A 254 -2.25 6.23 15.90
N HIS A 255 -2.73 6.86 16.97
CA HIS A 255 -4.10 6.74 17.46
C HIS A 255 -4.94 7.96 17.10
N PHE A 256 -4.47 9.16 17.44
CA PHE A 256 -5.28 10.38 17.33
C PHE A 256 -4.64 11.46 16.44
N GLY A 257 -3.52 11.15 15.78
CA GLY A 257 -2.91 12.02 14.80
C GLY A 257 -3.86 12.34 13.64
N GLY A 258 -4.74 11.43 13.24
CA GLY A 258 -5.72 11.62 12.17
C GLY A 258 -6.87 12.55 12.51
N ALA A 259 -6.99 13.01 13.77
CA ALA A 259 -8.10 13.86 14.24
C ALA A 259 -8.13 15.23 13.55
N THR A 260 -6.98 15.67 13.03
CA THR A 260 -6.88 16.86 12.20
C THR A 260 -6.32 16.52 10.82
N ALA A 261 -6.75 17.29 9.82
CA ALA A 261 -6.29 17.20 8.44
C ALA A 261 -5.64 18.53 8.03
N ARG A 262 -4.74 18.49 7.05
CA ARG A 262 -4.17 19.69 6.45
C ARG A 262 -4.90 20.04 5.17
N ASP A 263 -5.30 21.31 5.02
CA ASP A 263 -5.76 21.89 3.76
C ASP A 263 -4.99 23.17 3.42
N ALA A 264 -5.42 23.87 2.36
CA ALA A 264 -4.81 25.12 1.91
C ALA A 264 -4.83 26.24 2.96
N GLY A 265 -5.77 26.19 3.91
CA GLY A 265 -5.93 27.14 5.00
C GLY A 265 -5.20 26.76 6.30
N GLY A 266 -4.59 25.56 6.35
CA GLY A 266 -3.82 25.09 7.51
C GLY A 266 -4.38 23.80 8.11
N LEU A 267 -4.27 23.69 9.43
CA LEU A 267 -4.77 22.52 10.17
C LEU A 267 -6.23 22.74 10.56
N LYS A 268 -7.07 21.75 10.28
CA LYS A 268 -8.48 21.73 10.69
C LYS A 268 -8.87 20.40 11.31
N PRO A 269 -9.93 20.34 12.12
CA PRO A 269 -10.55 19.08 12.53
C PRO A 269 -10.95 18.25 11.30
N ARG A 270 -10.62 16.95 11.31
CA ARG A 270 -10.99 16.02 10.22
C ARG A 270 -12.48 15.75 10.21
N PHE A 271 -13.08 15.62 11.39
CA PHE A 271 -14.52 15.43 11.59
C PHE A 271 -15.13 16.77 12.00
N PRO A 272 -15.65 17.58 11.07
CA PRO A 272 -16.05 18.96 11.35
C PRO A 272 -17.30 19.08 12.22
N ARG A 273 -18.17 18.05 12.23
CA ARG A 273 -19.40 18.01 13.04
C ARG A 273 -19.22 17.30 14.38
N ALA A 274 -18.11 16.58 14.55
CA ALA A 274 -17.92 15.73 15.71
C ALA A 274 -17.57 16.56 16.95
N ARG A 275 -18.08 16.10 18.11
CA ARG A 275 -17.47 16.44 19.40
C ARG A 275 -16.23 15.57 19.59
N TYR A 276 -15.15 16.13 20.12
CA TYR A 276 -13.93 15.39 20.42
C TYR A 276 -13.89 15.10 21.93
N ALA A 277 -13.85 13.82 22.29
CA ALA A 277 -13.79 13.36 23.66
C ALA A 277 -12.41 12.78 23.96
N ILE A 278 -11.74 13.38 24.94
CA ILE A 278 -10.37 13.05 25.35
C ILE A 278 -10.37 13.01 26.87
N ARG A 279 -9.67 12.03 27.46
CA ARG A 279 -9.49 11.99 28.92
C ARG A 279 -8.63 13.18 29.37
N ALA A 280 -9.04 13.87 30.43
CA ALA A 280 -8.34 15.05 30.92
C ALA A 280 -6.84 14.81 31.18
N ALA A 281 -6.47 13.68 31.80
CA ALA A 281 -5.09 13.32 32.06
C ALA A 281 -4.25 13.15 30.77
N GLU A 282 -4.79 12.51 29.73
CA GLU A 282 -4.12 12.37 28.43
C GLU A 282 -3.92 13.73 27.75
N TRP A 283 -4.92 14.62 27.89
CA TRP A 283 -4.84 15.98 27.36
C TRP A 283 -3.76 16.80 28.08
N GLU A 284 -3.68 16.70 29.40
CA GLU A 284 -2.65 17.35 30.20
C GLU A 284 -1.25 16.87 29.79
N GLU A 285 -1.04 15.56 29.67
CA GLU A 285 0.24 14.98 29.24
C GLU A 285 0.63 15.38 27.80
N ALA A 286 -0.32 15.45 26.87
CA ALA A 286 -0.01 15.83 25.49
C ALA A 286 0.28 17.33 25.30
N THR A 287 -0.01 18.16 26.30
CA THR A 287 0.11 19.63 26.23
C THR A 287 1.20 20.23 27.12
N HIS A 288 1.93 19.40 27.87
CA HIS A 288 3.03 19.79 28.76
C HIS A 288 4.30 18.98 28.47
#